data_AF-A0A0S8G9A9-F1
#
_entry.id   AF-A0A0S8G9A9-F1
#
_cell.length_a   1.000
_cell.length_b   1.000
_cell.length_c   1.000
_cell.angle_alpha   90.00
_cell.angle_beta   90.00
_cell.angle_gamma   90.00
#
_symmetry.space_group_name_H-M   'P 1'
#
loop_
_entity.id
_entity.type
_entity.pdbx_description
1 polymer ?
#
loop_
_entity_poly.entity_id
_entity_poly.type
_entity_poly.pdbx_seq_one_letter_code
_entity_poly.pdbx_strand_id
1 'polypeptide(L)'
;MAKNAVSYLYVLLLSLSILFACGQTERTEFGKLYPFFTAGTWGYMDKAGNTIIEPQFDGADGFSEGLAVVMVGSKWGYINKLGKIVIEPQFEGSGKFSQGSLVSLLTTSGCT
;
A
#
# COMPACT_ATOMS: atom_id res chain seq x y z
N MET A 1 53.87 -23.45 9.62
CA MET A 1 52.71 -23.63 10.52
C MET A 1 51.98 -22.29 10.71
N ALA A 2 51.28 -21.77 9.70
CA ALA A 2 50.59 -20.48 9.77
C ALA A 2 49.50 -20.28 8.68
N LYS A 3 48.81 -21.35 8.27
CA LYS A 3 47.76 -21.26 7.22
C LYS A 3 46.33 -21.26 7.77
N ASN A 4 46.17 -21.46 9.08
CA ASN A 4 44.87 -21.74 9.67
C ASN A 4 44.24 -20.49 10.31
N ALA A 5 45.05 -19.53 10.77
CA ALA A 5 44.56 -18.32 11.45
C ALA A 5 43.70 -17.41 10.54
N VAL A 6 44.07 -17.28 9.26
CA VAL A 6 43.34 -16.44 8.29
C VAL A 6 42.01 -17.08 7.88
N SER A 7 41.95 -18.42 7.85
CA SER A 7 40.70 -19.16 7.57
C SER A 7 39.69 -19.02 8.70
N TYR A 8 40.13 -19.09 9.96
CA TYR A 8 39.24 -18.85 11.11
C TYR A 8 38.73 -17.41 11.18
N LEU A 9 39.55 -16.42 10.85
CA LEU A 9 39.15 -15.01 10.83
C LEU A 9 38.05 -14.74 9.78
N TYR A 10 38.12 -15.38 8.61
CA TYR A 10 37.11 -15.24 7.55
C TYR A 10 35.77 -15.92 7.91
N VAL A 11 35.82 -17.10 8.55
CA VAL A 11 34.62 -17.81 9.02
C VAL A 11 33.91 -17.04 10.15
N LEU A 12 34.67 -16.41 11.05
CA LEU A 12 34.13 -15.63 12.16
C LEU A 12 33.47 -14.33 11.66
N LEU A 13 34.07 -13.65 10.68
CA LEU A 13 33.49 -12.47 10.03
C LEU A 13 32.21 -12.78 9.24
N LEU A 14 32.16 -13.91 8.51
CA LEU A 14 30.95 -14.35 7.79
C LEU A 14 29.82 -14.74 8.75
N SER A 15 30.12 -15.39 9.88
CA SER A 15 29.10 -15.71 10.89
C SER A 15 28.50 -14.47 11.57
N LEU A 16 29.30 -13.39 11.73
CA LEU A 16 28.85 -12.14 12.32
C LEU A 16 27.85 -11.39 11.41
N SER A 17 28.01 -11.50 10.08
CA SER A 17 27.01 -10.99 9.13
C SER A 17 25.71 -11.80 9.12
N ILE A 18 25.75 -13.10 9.40
CA ILE A 18 24.56 -13.97 9.43
C ILE A 18 23.70 -13.68 10.69
N LEU A 19 24.32 -13.26 11.80
CA LEU A 19 23.61 -12.76 12.98
C LEU A 19 22.85 -11.44 12.73
N PHE A 20 23.30 -10.62 11.77
CA PHE A 20 22.59 -9.41 11.33
C PHE A 20 21.42 -9.69 10.37
N ALA A 21 21.30 -10.91 9.85
CA ALA A 21 20.13 -11.32 9.06
C ALA A 21 19.01 -11.94 9.92
N CYS A 22 19.26 -12.17 11.23
CA CYS A 22 18.27 -12.72 12.16
C CYS A 22 17.79 -11.66 13.17
N GLY A 23 17.36 -10.51 12.66
CA GLY A 23 16.80 -9.42 13.45
C GLY A 23 16.85 -8.12 12.63
N GLN A 24 15.80 -7.63 12.00
CA GLN A 24 14.38 -7.83 12.27
C GLN A 24 13.65 -7.85 10.91
N THR A 25 13.04 -8.99 10.56
CA THR A 25 11.71 -8.85 9.97
C THR A 25 10.87 -8.37 11.13
N GLU A 26 10.77 -7.04 11.27
CA GLU A 26 9.65 -6.48 12.00
C GLU A 26 8.45 -7.24 11.44
N ARG A 27 7.84 -8.08 12.26
CA ARG A 27 6.43 -8.37 12.06
C ARG A 27 5.82 -6.99 12.17
N THR A 28 5.71 -6.29 11.04
CA THR A 28 4.79 -5.20 10.89
C THR A 28 3.47 -5.90 11.18
N GLU A 29 3.07 -5.93 12.45
CA GLU A 29 1.68 -6.07 12.81
C GLU A 29 1.08 -4.93 12.03
N PHE A 30 0.54 -5.27 10.87
CA PHE A 30 0.05 -4.28 9.97
C PHE A 30 -1.22 -3.75 10.60
N GLY A 31 -1.03 -2.82 11.54
CA GLY A 31 -2.08 -2.05 12.14
C GLY A 31 -2.89 -1.41 11.04
N LYS A 32 -4.09 -1.00 11.40
CA LYS A 32 -4.92 -0.23 10.49
C LYS A 32 -4.11 0.99 10.05
N LEU A 33 -3.82 1.09 8.75
CA LEU A 33 -3.19 2.26 8.16
C LEU A 33 -4.29 3.27 7.85
N TYR A 34 -3.93 4.54 8.03
CA TYR A 34 -4.85 5.66 7.86
C TYR A 34 -4.38 6.48 6.65
N PRO A 35 -5.28 6.75 5.69
CA PRO A 35 -4.95 7.65 4.60
C PRO A 35 -4.81 9.07 5.16
N PHE A 36 -3.82 9.80 4.65
CA PHE A 36 -3.67 11.22 4.93
C PHE A 36 -3.40 11.97 3.63
N PHE A 37 -3.83 13.22 3.57
CA PHE A 37 -3.66 14.08 2.41
C PHE A 37 -2.65 15.18 2.73
N THR A 38 -1.63 15.33 1.90
CA THR A 38 -0.63 16.39 2.03
C THR A 38 -0.12 16.82 0.66
N ALA A 39 0.19 18.11 0.51
CA ALA A 39 0.78 18.68 -0.70
C ALA A 39 0.08 18.30 -2.03
N GLY A 40 -1.24 18.03 -2.00
CA GLY A 40 -2.00 17.68 -3.20
C GLY A 40 -2.11 16.18 -3.50
N THR A 41 -1.49 15.31 -2.69
CA THR A 41 -1.50 13.85 -2.89
C THR A 41 -1.83 13.11 -1.59
N TRP A 42 -2.21 11.85 -1.74
CA TRP A 42 -2.54 10.94 -0.66
C TRP A 42 -1.42 9.96 -0.37
N GLY A 43 -1.15 9.77 0.92
CA GLY A 43 -0.25 8.77 1.47
C GLY A 43 -0.92 8.00 2.60
N TYR A 44 -0.16 7.12 3.24
CA TYR A 44 -0.65 6.34 4.39
C TYR A 44 0.30 6.40 5.57
N MET A 45 -0.30 6.56 6.74
CA MET A 45 0.42 6.60 8.02
C MET A 45 -0.11 5.52 8.97
N ASP A 46 0.73 5.12 9.92
CA ASP A 46 0.32 4.25 11.01
C ASP A 46 -0.43 5.03 12.11
N LYS A 47 -0.84 4.33 13.17
CA LYS A 47 -1.48 4.95 14.34
C LYS A 47 -0.53 5.86 15.14
N ALA A 48 0.77 5.64 15.04
CA ALA A 48 1.78 6.46 15.71
C ALA A 48 2.10 7.76 14.94
N GLY A 49 1.58 7.91 13.71
CA GLY A 49 1.83 9.05 12.84
C GLY A 49 3.07 8.89 11.96
N ASN A 50 3.68 7.69 11.91
CA ASN A 50 4.77 7.41 10.98
C ASN A 50 4.21 7.23 9.58
N THR A 51 4.81 7.90 8.60
CA THR A 51 4.46 7.70 7.19
C THR A 51 5.01 6.35 6.74
N ILE A 52 4.10 5.44 6.36
CA ILE A 52 4.44 4.11 5.84
C ILE A 52 4.49 4.14 4.33
N ILE A 53 3.57 4.89 3.71
CA ILE A 53 3.51 5.06 2.26
C ILE A 53 3.52 6.56 1.98
N GLU A 54 4.55 7.00 1.26
CA GLU A 54 4.69 8.40 0.90
C GLU A 54 3.48 8.89 0.07
N PRO A 55 3.12 10.17 0.22
CA PRO A 55 2.09 10.80 -0.59
C PRO A 55 2.48 10.77 -2.06
N GLN A 56 1.78 9.97 -2.85
CA GLN A 56 2.05 9.80 -4.29
C GLN A 56 0.79 9.50 -5.11
N PHE A 57 -0.34 9.30 -4.44
CA PHE A 57 -1.60 8.94 -5.11
C PHE A 57 -2.50 10.17 -5.22
N ASP A 58 -3.25 10.26 -6.32
CA ASP A 58 -4.21 11.34 -6.52
C ASP A 58 -5.49 11.13 -5.66
N GLY A 59 -5.73 9.89 -5.26
CA GLY A 59 -6.82 9.49 -4.39
C GLY A 59 -6.45 8.23 -3.62
N ALA A 60 -6.95 8.10 -2.41
CA ALA A 60 -6.71 6.95 -1.55
C ALA A 60 -7.95 6.67 -0.69
N ASP A 61 -8.31 5.40 -0.56
CA ASP A 61 -9.33 4.94 0.38
C ASP A 61 -8.67 4.19 1.56
N GLY A 62 -9.44 3.97 2.62
CA GLY A 62 -9.00 3.23 3.79
C GLY A 62 -8.66 1.78 3.46
N PHE A 63 -7.75 1.19 4.24
CA PHE A 63 -7.45 -0.23 4.13
C PHE A 63 -8.61 -1.09 4.66
N SER A 64 -9.08 -2.01 3.83
CA SER A 64 -10.01 -3.09 4.17
C SER A 64 -9.40 -4.44 3.80
N GLU A 65 -9.49 -5.42 4.69
CA GLU A 65 -9.00 -6.79 4.44
C GLU A 65 -7.53 -6.92 3.97
N GLY A 66 -6.68 -5.90 4.20
CA GLY A 66 -5.28 -5.92 3.75
C GLY A 66 -5.01 -5.14 2.47
N LEU A 67 -6.04 -4.62 1.80
CA LEU A 67 -5.94 -3.87 0.56
C LEU A 67 -6.53 -2.48 0.72
N ALA A 68 -6.00 -1.52 -0.02
CA ALA A 68 -6.58 -0.20 -0.16
C ALA A 68 -6.71 0.17 -1.64
N VAL A 69 -7.77 0.89 -1.95
CA VAL A 69 -8.01 1.43 -3.28
C VAL A 69 -7.26 2.74 -3.41
N VAL A 70 -6.48 2.89 -4.48
CA VAL A 70 -5.76 4.13 -4.79
C VAL A 70 -6.00 4.57 -6.22
N MET A 71 -5.93 5.87 -6.45
CA MET A 71 -6.06 6.49 -7.75
C MET A 71 -4.72 7.05 -8.19
N VAL A 72 -4.34 6.73 -9.43
CA VAL A 72 -3.16 7.27 -10.11
C VAL A 72 -3.63 7.80 -11.46
N GLY A 73 -3.49 9.10 -11.67
CA GLY A 73 -4.10 9.85 -12.76
C GLY A 73 -5.63 9.76 -12.72
N SER A 74 -6.20 9.03 -13.67
CA SER A 74 -7.66 8.83 -13.80
C SER A 74 -8.08 7.38 -13.59
N LYS A 75 -7.16 6.53 -13.12
CA LYS A 75 -7.39 5.09 -12.96
C LYS A 75 -7.24 4.66 -11.51
N TRP A 76 -8.07 3.70 -11.11
CA TRP A 76 -8.06 3.08 -9.80
C TRP A 76 -7.35 1.74 -9.85
N GLY A 77 -6.51 1.51 -8.85
CA GLY A 77 -5.83 0.27 -8.58
C GLY A 77 -5.94 -0.11 -7.11
N TYR A 78 -5.31 -1.22 -6.75
CA TYR A 78 -5.25 -1.69 -5.37
C TYR A 78 -3.81 -1.79 -4.91
N ILE A 79 -3.56 -1.34 -3.69
CA ILE A 79 -2.26 -1.49 -3.03
C ILE A 79 -2.40 -2.37 -1.78
N ASN A 80 -1.30 -3.00 -1.40
CA ASN A 80 -1.19 -3.63 -0.09
C ASN A 80 -0.67 -2.63 0.96
N LYS A 81 -0.62 -3.08 2.22
CA LYS A 81 -0.13 -2.28 3.34
C LYS A 81 1.38 -1.94 3.30
N LEU A 82 2.10 -2.49 2.31
CA LEU A 82 3.50 -2.14 2.02
C LEU A 82 3.60 -1.06 0.92
N GLY A 83 2.47 -0.54 0.43
CA GLY A 83 2.43 0.42 -0.68
C GLY A 83 2.75 -0.19 -2.04
N LYS A 84 2.81 -1.53 -2.15
CA LYS A 84 2.96 -2.20 -3.44
C LYS A 84 1.61 -2.30 -4.12
N ILE A 85 1.58 -1.91 -5.38
CA ILE A 85 0.43 -2.12 -6.27
C ILE A 85 0.24 -3.63 -6.45
N VAL A 86 -0.90 -4.12 -5.96
CA VAL A 86 -1.35 -5.50 -6.12
C VAL A 86 -2.15 -5.64 -7.42
N ILE A 87 -2.94 -4.61 -7.74
CA ILE A 87 -3.72 -4.53 -8.98
C ILE A 87 -3.39 -3.21 -9.64
N GLU A 88 -2.82 -3.28 -10.85
CA GLU A 88 -2.46 -2.09 -11.60
C GLU A 88 -3.67 -1.18 -11.83
N PRO A 89 -3.48 0.16 -11.79
CA PRO A 89 -4.52 1.11 -12.09
C PRO A 89 -5.09 0.89 -13.49
N GLN A 90 -6.24 0.24 -13.57
CA GLN A 90 -6.89 -0.14 -14.83
C GLN A 90 -8.38 0.21 -14.86
N PHE A 91 -8.97 0.49 -13.69
CA PHE A 91 -10.38 0.86 -13.61
C PHE A 91 -10.51 2.36 -13.79
N GLU A 92 -11.12 2.80 -14.89
CA GLU A 92 -11.53 4.20 -14.99
C GLU A 92 -12.58 4.48 -13.92
N GLY A 93 -12.32 5.49 -13.10
CA GLY A 93 -13.27 5.94 -12.09
C GLY A 93 -14.50 6.50 -12.79
N SER A 94 -15.47 5.63 -13.08
CA SER A 94 -16.78 6.04 -13.57
C SER A 94 -17.42 6.84 -12.45
N GLY A 95 -17.24 8.16 -12.50
CA GLY A 95 -17.83 9.07 -11.54
C GLY A 95 -19.34 8.84 -11.42
N LYS A 96 -19.80 8.86 -10.17
CA LYS A 96 -21.18 8.71 -9.67
C LYS A 96 -21.58 7.30 -9.22
N PHE A 97 -21.08 6.88 -8.06
CA PHE A 97 -21.99 6.26 -7.08
C PHE A 97 -22.81 7.37 -6.41
N SER A 98 -23.76 7.91 -7.17
CA SER A 98 -24.86 8.69 -6.62
C SER A 98 -25.91 7.70 -6.18
N GLN A 99 -26.02 7.50 -4.85
CA GLN A 99 -27.23 7.17 -4.08
C GLN A 99 -28.14 6.05 -4.61
N GLY A 100 -28.50 5.12 -3.72
CA GLY A 100 -29.54 4.12 -3.99
C GLY A 100 -30.75 4.70 -4.73
N SER A 101 -30.89 4.35 -6.00
CA SER A 101 -32.16 4.28 -6.67
C SER A 101 -32.04 3.22 -7.73
N LEU A 102 -32.77 2.14 -7.44
CA LEU A 102 -33.16 1.12 -8.38
C LEU A 102 -33.56 1.76 -9.70
N VAL A 103 -33.08 1.15 -10.76
CA VAL A 103 -33.61 1.22 -12.11
C VAL A 103 -35.15 1.13 -12.04
N SER A 104 -35.84 2.25 -12.19
CA SER A 104 -37.24 2.29 -12.59
C SER A 104 -37.28 2.72 -14.04
N LEU A 105 -37.38 1.71 -14.90
CA LEU A 105 -37.41 1.76 -16.35
C LEU A 105 -38.75 2.29 -16.92
N LEU A 106 -39.47 3.20 -16.26
CA LEU A 106 -40.80 3.64 -16.72
C LEU A 106 -41.17 5.09 -16.39
N THR A 107 -40.47 6.10 -16.91
CA THR A 107 -41.08 7.43 -17.14
C THR A 107 -40.42 8.18 -18.30
N THR A 108 -40.17 7.53 -19.43
CA THR A 108 -40.15 8.23 -20.72
C THR A 108 -41.52 8.13 -21.35
N SER A 109 -42.40 9.05 -20.98
CA SER A 109 -43.45 9.53 -21.87
C SER A 109 -43.71 10.99 -21.54
N GLY A 110 -42.77 11.84 -21.95
CA GLY A 110 -43.19 13.17 -22.38
C GLY A 110 -44.08 12.98 -23.60
N CYS A 111 -45.28 13.55 -23.57
CA CYS A 111 -45.87 14.26 -24.71
C CYS A 111 -47.20 14.88 -24.31
N THR A 112 -47.30 16.19 -24.62
CA THR A 112 -48.43 17.13 -24.61
C THR A 112 -49.03 17.53 -23.27
#